data_AF-A0A938G5Z4-F1
#
_entry.id   AF-A0A938G5Z4-F1
#
_cell.length_a   1.000
_cell.length_b   1.000
_cell.length_c   1.000
_cell.angle_alpha   90.00
_cell.angle_beta   90.00
_cell.angle_gamma   90.00
#
_symmetry.space_group_name_H-M   'P 1'
#
loop_
_entity.id
_entity.type
_entity.pdbx_description
1 polymer ?
#
loop_
_entity_poly.entity_id
_entity_poly.type
_entity_poly.pdbx_seq_one_letter_code
_entity_poly.pdbx_strand_id
1 'polypeptide(L)'
;MSDFIDFYEVLGIARSATGEEIKSAWKKLVCEWHPDTVTDAAKKAAYDQKCALINEAKDTLLKDRARYDEKLQYHAQAGEREAAARAANAARARRASAARAEQARQAEAARAERERREAADRAARSEAARKKLIRERVLRVVIAAWAIVYLALTPKLVTTNLPFGWSDSPDNTFFTIAAVLVLAVALPMFGAMTKVFEFEIPSKRFGMAVVIVACQGVTVFVLLVLAPLIAFLWALLKIVLLILALLFVALIFLS
;
A
#
# COMPACT_ATOMS: atom_id res chain seq x y z
N MET A 1 -42.17 -32.90 -2.99
CA MET A 1 -43.14 -33.32 -1.96
C MET A 1 -43.32 -34.81 -2.16
N SER A 2 -43.37 -35.61 -1.10
CA SER A 2 -43.54 -37.04 -1.26
C SER A 2 -44.90 -37.30 -1.91
N ASP A 3 -44.92 -37.79 -3.15
CA ASP A 3 -46.14 -38.22 -3.87
C ASP A 3 -46.78 -39.48 -3.26
N PHE A 4 -46.40 -39.80 -2.02
CA PHE A 4 -46.92 -40.93 -1.28
C PHE A 4 -48.16 -40.48 -0.50
N ILE A 5 -49.31 -41.00 -0.90
CA ILE A 5 -50.60 -40.70 -0.29
C ILE A 5 -50.79 -41.65 0.90
N ASP A 6 -50.99 -41.11 2.11
CA ASP A 6 -51.28 -41.95 3.28
C ASP A 6 -52.77 -42.35 3.29
N PHE A 7 -53.07 -43.63 3.06
CA PHE A 7 -54.39 -44.23 3.14
C PHE A 7 -55.09 -44.06 4.49
N TYR A 8 -54.36 -43.93 5.61
CA TYR A 8 -54.98 -43.59 6.89
C TYR A 8 -55.50 -42.15 6.90
N GLU A 9 -54.77 -41.21 6.27
CA GLU A 9 -55.21 -39.83 6.10
C GLU A 9 -56.35 -39.72 5.08
N VAL A 10 -56.33 -40.50 4.00
CA VAL A 10 -57.41 -40.55 3.00
C VAL A 10 -58.73 -40.98 3.64
N LEU A 11 -58.69 -41.95 4.54
CA LEU A 11 -59.88 -42.40 5.28
C LEU A 11 -60.18 -41.56 6.52
N GLY A 12 -59.28 -40.64 6.91
CA GLY A 12 -59.42 -39.79 8.11
C GLY A 12 -59.42 -40.57 9.42
N ILE A 13 -58.69 -41.68 9.49
CA ILE A 13 -58.66 -42.59 10.65
C ILE A 13 -57.26 -42.66 11.28
N ALA A 14 -57.22 -43.04 12.55
CA ALA A 14 -55.96 -43.28 13.24
C ALA A 14 -55.29 -44.57 12.73
N ARG A 15 -53.96 -44.63 12.79
CA ARG A 15 -53.18 -45.85 12.48
C ARG A 15 -53.42 -47.00 13.44
N SER A 16 -54.11 -46.78 14.56
CA SER A 16 -54.55 -47.82 15.50
C SER A 16 -55.98 -48.30 15.23
N ALA A 17 -56.65 -47.80 14.18
CA ALA A 17 -58.05 -48.11 13.93
C ALA A 17 -58.29 -49.60 13.66
N THR A 18 -59.43 -50.09 14.13
CA THR A 18 -59.87 -51.48 13.94
C THR A 18 -60.46 -51.70 12.55
N GLY A 19 -60.58 -52.97 12.13
CA GLY A 19 -61.19 -53.31 10.83
C GLY A 19 -62.65 -52.84 10.69
N GLU A 20 -63.38 -52.71 11.80
CA GLU A 20 -64.76 -52.20 11.82
C GLU A 20 -64.80 -50.69 11.61
N GLU A 21 -63.90 -49.96 12.26
CA GLU A 21 -63.74 -48.51 12.09
C GLU A 21 -63.32 -48.15 10.66
N ILE A 22 -62.40 -48.92 10.07
CA ILE A 22 -61.99 -48.77 8.66
C ILE A 22 -63.20 -48.91 7.73
N LYS A 23 -64.04 -49.93 7.94
CA LYS A 23 -65.25 -50.16 7.13
C LYS A 23 -66.30 -49.08 7.34
N SER A 24 -66.45 -48.57 8.57
CA SER A 24 -67.40 -47.51 8.91
C SER A 24 -67.00 -46.18 8.25
N ALA A 25 -65.72 -45.79 8.34
CA ALA A 25 -65.19 -44.60 7.70
C ALA A 25 -65.29 -44.66 6.17
N TRP A 26 -64.93 -45.81 5.58
CA TRP A 26 -65.09 -46.06 4.14
C TRP A 26 -66.53 -45.86 3.66
N LYS A 27 -67.52 -46.43 4.36
CA LYS A 27 -68.95 -46.27 3.99
C LYS A 27 -69.38 -44.80 3.98
N LYS A 28 -68.96 -44.02 4.99
CA LYS A 28 -69.27 -42.59 5.08
C LYS A 28 -68.68 -41.82 3.90
N LEU A 29 -67.41 -42.05 3.59
CA LEU A 29 -66.69 -41.35 2.52
C LEU A 29 -67.18 -41.73 1.13
N VAL A 30 -67.52 -42.99 0.87
CA VAL A 30 -68.07 -43.40 -0.44
C VAL A 30 -69.43 -42.78 -0.70
N CYS A 31 -70.29 -42.65 0.32
CA CYS A 31 -71.58 -41.96 0.18
C CYS A 31 -71.41 -40.47 -0.17
N GLU A 32 -70.37 -39.83 0.37
CA GLU A 32 -70.06 -38.42 0.12
C GLU A 32 -69.45 -38.19 -1.26
N TRP A 33 -68.50 -39.04 -1.66
CA TRP A 33 -67.73 -38.90 -2.89
C TRP A 33 -68.28 -39.71 -4.07
N HIS A 34 -69.51 -40.24 -3.99
CA HIS A 34 -70.09 -41.05 -5.07
C HIS A 34 -70.25 -40.21 -6.36
N PRO A 35 -69.92 -40.72 -7.56
CA PRO A 35 -70.06 -39.97 -8.81
C PRO A 35 -71.51 -39.58 -9.15
N ASP A 36 -72.49 -40.15 -8.47
CA ASP A 36 -73.92 -39.80 -8.62
C ASP A 36 -74.36 -38.60 -7.76
N THR A 37 -73.56 -38.15 -6.80
CA THR A 37 -73.89 -36.94 -6.01
C THR A 37 -73.57 -35.65 -6.77
N VAL A 38 -72.89 -35.73 -7.92
CA VAL A 38 -72.41 -34.59 -8.70
C VAL A 38 -72.99 -34.59 -10.11
N THR A 39 -73.69 -33.51 -10.44
CA THR A 39 -74.31 -33.27 -11.77
C THR A 39 -73.33 -32.61 -12.76
N ASP A 40 -72.25 -32.00 -12.28
CA ASP A 40 -71.24 -31.30 -13.08
C ASP A 40 -70.17 -32.27 -13.61
N ALA A 41 -70.06 -32.37 -14.94
CA ALA A 41 -69.15 -33.29 -15.61
C ALA A 41 -67.67 -33.03 -15.29
N ALA A 42 -67.27 -31.78 -15.02
CA ALA A 42 -65.89 -31.44 -14.68
C ALA A 42 -65.50 -31.93 -13.28
N LYS A 43 -66.45 -31.94 -12.34
CA LYS A 43 -66.25 -32.40 -10.96
C LYS A 43 -66.40 -33.91 -10.83
N LYS A 44 -67.20 -34.53 -11.72
CA LYS A 44 -67.42 -35.97 -11.75
C LYS A 44 -66.11 -36.76 -11.87
N ALA A 45 -65.17 -36.29 -12.70
CA ALA A 45 -63.84 -36.92 -12.84
C ALA A 45 -63.00 -36.87 -11.55
N ALA A 46 -63.03 -35.76 -10.81
CA ALA A 46 -62.30 -35.63 -9.55
C ALA A 46 -62.92 -36.48 -8.42
N TYR A 47 -64.25 -36.62 -8.41
CA TYR A 47 -64.97 -37.50 -7.49
C TYR A 47 -64.66 -38.96 -7.76
N ASP A 48 -64.65 -39.37 -9.03
CA ASP A 48 -64.30 -40.74 -9.43
C ASP A 48 -62.88 -41.12 -8.98
N GLN A 49 -61.90 -40.23 -9.19
CA GLN A 49 -60.53 -40.43 -8.71
C GLN A 49 -60.44 -40.57 -7.18
N LYS A 50 -61.16 -39.73 -6.43
CA LYS A 50 -61.19 -39.81 -4.96
C LYS A 50 -61.89 -41.07 -4.47
N CYS A 51 -63.02 -41.45 -5.07
CA CYS A 51 -63.73 -42.68 -4.74
C CYS A 51 -62.86 -43.91 -5.01
N ALA A 52 -62.13 -43.92 -6.13
CA ALA A 52 -61.16 -44.97 -6.43
C ALA A 52 -60.07 -45.07 -5.35
N LEU A 53 -59.48 -43.93 -4.93
CA LEU A 53 -58.50 -43.86 -3.85
C LEU A 53 -59.06 -44.37 -2.50
N ILE A 54 -60.29 -43.99 -2.15
CA ILE A 54 -60.97 -44.44 -0.91
C ILE A 54 -61.18 -45.96 -0.93
N ASN A 55 -61.56 -46.52 -2.08
CA ASN A 55 -61.74 -47.97 -2.26
C ASN A 55 -60.40 -48.71 -2.16
N GLU A 56 -59.35 -48.20 -2.80
CA GLU A 56 -58.00 -48.75 -2.74
C GLU A 56 -57.42 -48.71 -1.32
N ALA A 57 -57.64 -47.61 -0.59
CA ALA A 57 -57.23 -47.45 0.80
C ALA A 57 -57.88 -48.51 1.70
N LYS A 58 -59.21 -48.68 1.62
CA LYS A 58 -59.93 -49.69 2.40
C LYS A 58 -59.48 -51.11 2.05
N ASP A 59 -59.26 -51.41 0.78
CA ASP A 59 -58.85 -52.74 0.34
C ASP A 59 -57.42 -53.08 0.81
N THR A 60 -56.49 -52.13 0.71
CA THR A 60 -55.11 -52.31 1.15
C THR A 60 -55.03 -52.46 2.66
N LEU A 61 -55.73 -51.61 3.42
CA LEU A 61 -55.70 -51.64 4.89
C LEU A 61 -56.39 -52.87 5.50
N LEU A 62 -57.32 -53.51 4.78
CA LEU A 62 -57.97 -54.74 5.25
C LEU A 62 -57.27 -56.02 4.80
N LYS A 63 -56.60 -56.01 3.63
CA LYS A 63 -55.95 -57.20 3.06
C LYS A 63 -54.47 -57.31 3.44
N ASP A 64 -53.74 -56.20 3.42
CA ASP A 64 -52.26 -56.21 3.53
C ASP A 64 -51.72 -55.00 4.30
N ARG A 65 -52.30 -54.75 5.48
CA ARG A 65 -51.92 -53.62 6.36
C ARG A 65 -50.45 -53.63 6.73
N ALA A 66 -49.90 -54.80 7.04
CA ALA A 66 -48.51 -54.94 7.49
C ALA A 66 -47.52 -54.47 6.43
N ARG A 67 -47.70 -54.90 5.17
CA ARG A 67 -46.86 -54.46 4.06
C ARG A 67 -47.03 -52.98 3.73
N TYR A 68 -48.25 -52.46 3.88
CA TYR A 68 -48.51 -51.03 3.73
C TYR A 68 -47.77 -50.21 4.79
N ASP A 69 -47.83 -50.64 6.05
CA ASP A 69 -47.15 -49.98 7.16
C ASP A 69 -45.61 -50.02 6.99
N GLU A 70 -45.05 -51.14 6.50
CA GLU A 70 -43.62 -51.24 6.15
C GLU A 70 -43.23 -50.24 5.05
N LYS A 71 -44.02 -50.16 3.98
CA LYS A 71 -43.81 -49.21 2.89
C LYS A 71 -43.85 -47.76 3.39
N LEU A 72 -44.75 -47.47 4.33
CA LEU A 72 -44.87 -46.16 4.95
C LEU A 72 -43.60 -45.77 5.73
N GLN A 73 -43.07 -46.71 6.52
CA GLN A 73 -41.82 -46.52 7.26
C GLN A 73 -40.65 -46.30 6.32
N TYR A 74 -40.59 -47.06 5.23
CA TYR A 74 -39.56 -46.88 4.20
C TYR A 74 -39.61 -45.48 3.58
N HIS A 75 -40.80 -44.99 3.20
CA HIS A 75 -40.96 -43.64 2.66
C HIS A 75 -40.60 -42.55 3.66
N ALA A 76 -40.95 -42.71 4.93
CA ALA A 76 -40.57 -41.78 5.99
C ALA A 76 -39.03 -41.71 6.13
N GLN A 77 -38.37 -42.87 6.22
CA GLN A 77 -36.91 -42.96 6.29
C GLN A 77 -36.22 -42.39 5.04
N ALA A 78 -36.79 -42.61 3.85
CA ALA A 78 -36.28 -42.04 2.61
C ALA A 78 -36.36 -40.50 2.64
N GLY A 79 -37.48 -39.93 3.08
CA GLY A 79 -37.65 -38.48 3.23
C GLY A 79 -36.67 -37.87 4.23
N GLU A 80 -36.41 -38.55 5.35
CA GLU A 80 -35.40 -38.14 6.34
C GLU A 80 -33.98 -38.17 5.77
N ARG A 81 -33.62 -39.24 5.03
CA ARG A 81 -32.32 -39.35 4.36
C ARG A 81 -32.12 -38.26 3.32
N GLU A 82 -33.15 -37.94 2.53
CA GLU A 82 -33.11 -36.85 1.57
C GLU A 82 -32.99 -35.48 2.24
N ALA A 83 -33.71 -35.26 3.35
CA ALA A 83 -33.59 -34.03 4.13
C ALA A 83 -32.17 -33.89 4.72
N ALA A 84 -31.63 -34.97 5.28
CA ALA A 84 -30.26 -35.02 5.82
C ALA A 84 -29.21 -34.78 4.72
N ALA A 85 -29.37 -35.39 3.54
CA ALA A 85 -28.49 -35.18 2.40
C ALA A 85 -28.53 -33.72 1.91
N ARG A 86 -29.72 -33.12 1.83
CA ARG A 86 -29.87 -31.69 1.48
C ARG A 86 -29.22 -30.78 2.50
N ALA A 87 -29.39 -31.06 3.80
CA ALA A 87 -28.75 -30.31 4.87
C ALA A 87 -27.22 -30.44 4.82
N ALA A 88 -26.69 -31.64 4.59
CA ALA A 88 -25.27 -31.90 4.45
C ALA A 88 -24.66 -31.16 3.24
N ASN A 89 -25.34 -31.20 2.09
CA ASN A 89 -24.93 -30.48 0.89
C ASN A 89 -24.95 -28.96 1.10
N ALA A 90 -25.97 -28.42 1.76
CA ALA A 90 -26.03 -27.01 2.11
C ALA A 90 -24.90 -26.61 3.08
N ALA A 91 -24.59 -27.43 4.08
CA ALA A 91 -23.47 -27.21 4.99
C ALA A 91 -22.12 -27.23 4.26
N ARG A 92 -21.93 -28.19 3.33
CA ARG A 92 -20.73 -28.26 2.49
C ARG A 92 -20.58 -27.03 1.60
N ALA A 93 -21.67 -26.55 1.00
CA ALA A 93 -21.67 -25.34 0.18
C ALA A 93 -21.29 -24.09 1.01
N ARG A 94 -21.85 -23.95 2.23
CA ARG A 94 -21.50 -22.87 3.16
C ARG A 94 -20.03 -22.89 3.57
N ARG A 95 -19.48 -24.08 3.85
CA ARG A 95 -18.04 -24.23 4.16
C ARG A 95 -17.17 -23.86 2.96
N ALA A 96 -17.56 -24.28 1.76
CA ALA A 96 -16.85 -23.94 0.54
C ALA A 96 -16.89 -22.42 0.25
N SER A 97 -18.03 -21.76 0.43
CA SER A 97 -18.12 -20.30 0.27
C SER A 97 -17.30 -19.55 1.31
N ALA A 98 -17.31 -20.00 2.57
CA ALA A 98 -16.47 -19.41 3.62
C ALA A 98 -14.97 -19.56 3.32
N ALA A 99 -14.53 -20.74 2.85
CA ALA A 99 -13.15 -20.97 2.46
C ALA A 99 -12.73 -20.08 1.27
N ARG A 100 -13.60 -19.89 0.27
CA ARG A 100 -13.35 -18.98 -0.86
C ARG A 100 -13.25 -17.52 -0.41
N ALA A 101 -14.12 -17.09 0.50
CA ALA A 101 -14.06 -15.74 1.06
C ALA A 101 -12.76 -15.51 1.83
N GLU A 102 -12.29 -16.50 2.59
CA GLU A 102 -11.01 -16.43 3.30
C GLU A 102 -9.82 -16.35 2.34
N GLN A 103 -9.80 -17.18 1.29
CA GLN A 103 -8.77 -17.12 0.26
C GLN A 103 -8.75 -15.76 -0.46
N ALA A 104 -9.92 -15.16 -0.72
CA ALA A 104 -9.99 -13.82 -1.30
C ALA A 104 -9.39 -12.76 -0.38
N ARG A 105 -9.71 -12.79 0.93
CA ARG A 105 -9.12 -11.89 1.93
C ARG A 105 -7.61 -12.04 2.02
N GLN A 106 -7.10 -13.27 1.99
CA GLN A 106 -5.65 -13.53 2.00
C GLN A 106 -4.97 -13.03 0.72
N ALA A 107 -5.61 -13.21 -0.44
CA ALA A 107 -5.09 -12.70 -1.71
C ALA A 107 -5.06 -11.17 -1.75
N GLU A 108 -6.08 -10.50 -1.24
CA GLU A 108 -6.13 -9.04 -1.11
C GLU A 108 -5.03 -8.53 -0.15
N ALA A 109 -4.88 -9.16 1.01
CA ALA A 109 -3.83 -8.81 1.96
C ALA A 109 -2.42 -8.96 1.34
N ALA A 110 -2.18 -10.05 0.60
CA ALA A 110 -0.92 -10.28 -0.10
C ALA A 110 -0.67 -9.24 -1.21
N ARG A 111 -1.72 -8.81 -1.95
CA ARG A 111 -1.61 -7.73 -2.94
C ARG A 111 -1.27 -6.40 -2.28
N ALA A 112 -1.97 -6.04 -1.19
CA ALA A 112 -1.70 -4.83 -0.44
C ALA A 112 -0.27 -4.81 0.13
N GLU A 113 0.26 -5.95 0.57
CA GLU A 113 1.64 -6.05 1.02
C GLU A 113 2.64 -5.84 -0.11
N ARG A 114 2.41 -6.43 -1.30
CA ARG A 114 3.24 -6.20 -2.49
C ARG A 114 3.26 -4.73 -2.88
N GLU A 115 2.09 -4.09 -2.93
CA GLU A 115 1.99 -2.66 -3.25
C GLU A 115 2.74 -1.79 -2.25
N ARG A 116 2.65 -2.11 -0.94
CA ARG A 116 3.43 -1.42 0.11
C ARG A 116 4.93 -1.58 -0.08
N ARG A 117 5.39 -2.81 -0.38
CA ARG A 117 6.81 -3.08 -0.65
C ARG A 117 7.29 -2.31 -1.88
N GLU A 118 6.53 -2.35 -2.98
CA GLU A 118 6.86 -1.60 -4.19
C GLU A 118 6.86 -0.09 -3.95
N ALA A 119 5.91 0.44 -3.16
CA ALA A 119 5.88 1.84 -2.80
C ALA A 119 7.10 2.24 -1.96
N ALA A 120 7.49 1.40 -0.99
CA ALA A 120 8.70 1.60 -0.20
C ALA A 120 9.96 1.58 -1.09
N ASP A 121 10.06 0.64 -2.02
CA ASP A 121 11.18 0.55 -2.96
C ASP A 121 11.23 1.74 -3.92
N ARG A 122 10.07 2.25 -4.36
CA ARG A 122 9.99 3.48 -5.16
C ARG A 122 10.44 4.70 -4.35
N ALA A 123 10.03 4.81 -3.09
CA ALA A 123 10.47 5.88 -2.19
C ALA A 123 11.97 5.81 -1.90
N ALA A 124 12.52 4.62 -1.62
CA ALA A 124 13.94 4.43 -1.41
C ALA A 124 14.77 4.82 -2.65
N ARG A 125 14.28 4.45 -3.85
CA ARG A 125 14.93 4.84 -5.12
C ARG A 125 14.90 6.35 -5.36
N SER A 126 13.79 7.02 -5.07
CA SER A 126 13.70 8.47 -5.23
C SER A 126 14.60 9.22 -4.23
N GLU A 127 14.69 8.73 -2.99
CA GLU A 127 15.63 9.27 -1.99
C GLU A 127 17.09 9.07 -2.41
N ALA A 128 17.44 7.88 -2.90
CA ALA A 128 18.79 7.58 -3.39
C ALA A 128 19.15 8.48 -4.59
N ALA A 129 18.22 8.65 -5.55
CA ALA A 129 18.40 9.55 -6.69
C ALA A 129 18.59 11.01 -6.24
N ARG A 130 17.81 11.48 -5.27
CA ARG A 130 17.95 12.83 -4.70
C ARG A 130 19.30 13.02 -4.02
N LYS A 131 19.75 12.06 -3.19
CA LYS A 131 21.08 12.09 -2.56
C LYS A 131 22.19 12.11 -3.59
N LYS A 132 22.08 11.33 -4.67
CA LYS A 132 23.03 11.31 -5.78
C LYS A 132 23.10 12.68 -6.47
N LEU A 133 21.96 13.26 -6.82
CA LEU A 133 21.90 14.60 -7.44
C LEU A 133 22.50 15.68 -6.54
N ILE A 134 22.20 15.66 -5.24
CA ILE A 134 22.79 16.59 -4.27
C ILE A 134 24.32 16.40 -4.24
N ARG A 135 24.81 15.16 -4.13
CA ARG A 135 26.25 14.85 -4.13
C ARG A 135 26.93 15.37 -5.39
N GLU A 136 26.36 15.15 -6.57
CA GLU A 136 26.91 15.63 -7.85
C GLU A 136 26.90 17.16 -7.96
N ARG A 137 25.85 17.83 -7.48
CA ARG A 137 25.80 19.30 -7.42
C ARG A 137 26.86 19.85 -6.47
N VAL A 138 26.95 19.31 -5.26
CA VAL A 138 27.97 19.71 -4.26
C VAL A 138 29.38 19.49 -4.81
N LEU A 139 29.64 18.34 -5.42
CA LEU A 139 30.94 18.04 -6.01
C LEU A 139 31.31 19.06 -7.09
N ARG A 140 30.38 19.42 -7.98
CA ARG A 140 30.60 20.46 -8.99
C ARG A 140 30.92 21.83 -8.38
N VAL A 141 30.19 22.23 -7.33
CA VAL A 141 30.43 23.49 -6.62
C VAL A 141 31.81 23.49 -5.95
N VAL A 142 32.19 22.39 -5.30
CA VAL A 142 33.50 22.23 -4.65
C VAL A 142 34.63 22.28 -5.67
N ILE A 143 34.50 21.57 -6.80
CA ILE A 143 35.48 21.59 -7.90
C ILE A 143 35.62 23.01 -8.46
N ALA A 144 34.52 23.71 -8.71
CA ALA A 144 34.55 25.09 -9.20
C ALA A 144 35.23 26.04 -8.20
N ALA A 145 34.93 25.92 -6.90
CA ALA A 145 35.59 26.71 -5.87
C ALA A 145 37.10 26.44 -5.81
N TRP A 146 37.52 25.18 -5.87
CA TRP A 146 38.94 24.82 -5.93
C TRP A 146 39.64 25.32 -7.20
N ALA A 147 38.96 25.29 -8.36
CA ALA A 147 39.48 25.84 -9.60
C ALA A 147 39.70 27.35 -9.50
N ILE A 148 38.78 28.11 -8.88
CA ILE A 148 38.94 29.55 -8.62
C ILE A 148 40.13 29.79 -7.69
N VAL A 149 40.24 29.03 -6.60
CA VAL A 149 41.39 29.14 -5.67
C VAL A 149 42.71 28.87 -6.41
N TYR A 150 42.77 27.81 -7.22
CA TYR A 150 43.95 27.48 -8.02
C TYR A 150 44.29 28.61 -9.00
N LEU A 151 43.31 29.13 -9.74
CA LEU A 151 43.50 30.24 -10.68
C LEU A 151 43.99 31.51 -9.97
N ALA A 152 43.47 31.81 -8.77
CA ALA A 152 43.93 32.94 -7.94
C ALA A 152 45.34 32.73 -7.37
N LEU A 153 45.78 31.47 -7.16
CA LEU A 153 47.12 31.14 -6.69
C LEU A 153 48.17 31.15 -7.80
N THR A 154 47.80 30.79 -9.04
CA THR A 154 48.73 30.74 -10.18
C THR A 154 49.51 32.03 -10.47
N PRO A 155 48.98 33.27 -10.37
CA PRO A 155 49.79 34.46 -10.62
C PRO A 155 50.97 34.59 -9.64
N LYS A 156 50.86 34.14 -8.39
CA LYS A 156 51.97 34.19 -7.41
C LYS A 156 53.08 33.17 -7.68
N LEU A 157 52.77 32.06 -8.34
CA LEU A 157 53.72 30.99 -8.69
C LEU A 157 54.46 31.28 -10.00
N VAL A 158 53.81 31.95 -10.95
CA VAL A 158 54.42 32.34 -12.23
C VAL A 158 55.34 33.56 -12.06
N THR A 159 54.98 34.52 -11.19
CA THR A 159 55.83 35.71 -10.94
C THR A 159 57.07 35.43 -10.10
N THR A 160 57.12 34.31 -9.37
CA THR A 160 58.27 33.98 -8.50
C THR A 160 59.35 33.12 -9.16
N ASN A 161 59.13 32.67 -10.41
CA ASN A 161 60.08 31.83 -11.15
C ASN A 161 60.35 32.29 -12.60
N LEU A 162 59.89 33.47 -13.00
CA LEU A 162 60.27 34.06 -14.29
C LEU A 162 61.38 35.11 -14.08
N PRO A 163 62.55 34.96 -14.73
CA PRO A 163 63.67 35.87 -14.59
C PRO A 163 63.49 37.09 -15.51
N PHE A 164 62.42 37.85 -15.35
CA PHE A 164 62.24 39.11 -16.08
C PHE A 164 61.59 40.14 -15.17
N GLY A 165 62.41 41.09 -14.70
CA GLY A 165 61.90 42.36 -14.20
C GLY A 165 61.22 43.14 -15.33
N TRP A 166 60.45 44.17 -14.97
CA TRP A 166 60.10 45.42 -15.70
C TRP A 166 59.09 46.13 -14.78
N SER A 167 59.45 47.26 -14.19
CA SER A 167 59.33 48.65 -14.70
C SER A 167 57.96 49.27 -14.40
N ASP A 168 58.01 50.41 -13.68
CA ASP A 168 56.91 51.19 -13.12
C ASP A 168 55.84 51.69 -14.12
N SER A 169 54.57 51.64 -13.67
CA SER A 169 53.31 52.25 -14.21
C SER A 169 52.52 51.40 -15.23
N PRO A 170 51.15 51.30 -15.21
CA PRO A 170 50.11 51.79 -14.29
C PRO A 170 49.32 50.61 -13.66
N ASP A 171 49.70 50.21 -12.45
CA ASP A 171 49.30 48.95 -11.80
C ASP A 171 47.82 48.79 -11.40
N ASN A 172 46.94 49.75 -11.69
CA ASN A 172 45.51 49.58 -11.42
C ASN A 172 44.73 48.96 -12.58
N THR A 173 45.19 49.04 -13.83
CA THR A 173 44.39 48.61 -14.99
C THR A 173 44.34 47.09 -15.16
N PHE A 174 45.47 46.39 -14.99
CA PHE A 174 45.47 44.93 -15.06
C PHE A 174 44.72 44.28 -13.89
N PHE A 175 44.89 44.80 -12.68
CA PHE A 175 44.16 44.30 -11.51
C PHE A 175 42.67 44.65 -11.55
N THR A 176 42.28 45.82 -12.06
CA THR A 176 40.87 46.15 -12.27
C THR A 176 40.24 45.33 -13.39
N ILE A 177 40.93 45.09 -14.50
CA ILE A 177 40.42 44.22 -15.58
C ILE A 177 40.27 42.78 -15.09
N ALA A 178 41.27 42.25 -14.36
CA ALA A 178 41.18 40.92 -13.76
C ALA A 178 40.07 40.83 -12.70
N ALA A 179 39.92 41.83 -11.84
CA ALA A 179 38.84 41.89 -10.85
C ALA A 179 37.45 42.02 -11.50
N VAL A 180 37.33 42.81 -12.56
CA VAL A 180 36.08 42.97 -13.33
C VAL A 180 35.73 41.69 -14.08
N LEU A 181 36.70 40.96 -14.63
CA LEU A 181 36.47 39.65 -15.24
C LEU A 181 36.03 38.61 -14.21
N VAL A 182 36.65 38.59 -13.03
CA VAL A 182 36.25 37.71 -11.92
C VAL A 182 34.84 38.06 -11.44
N LEU A 183 34.51 39.35 -11.30
CA LEU A 183 33.16 39.79 -10.93
C LEU A 183 32.14 39.43 -12.03
N ALA A 184 32.47 39.66 -13.30
CA ALA A 184 31.60 39.39 -14.44
C ALA A 184 31.29 37.89 -14.62
N VAL A 185 32.20 37.01 -14.19
CA VAL A 185 31.97 35.55 -14.16
C VAL A 185 31.27 35.10 -12.87
N ALA A 186 31.54 35.77 -11.73
CA ALA A 186 30.93 35.43 -10.45
C ALA A 186 29.46 35.87 -10.31
N LEU A 187 29.07 37.02 -10.88
CA LEU A 187 27.70 37.55 -10.85
C LEU A 187 26.64 36.61 -11.47
N PRO A 188 26.82 36.05 -12.68
CA PRO A 188 25.87 35.09 -13.24
C PRO A 188 25.86 33.74 -12.50
N MET A 189 26.98 33.34 -11.87
CA MET A 189 27.04 32.16 -10.99
C MET A 189 26.22 32.38 -9.71
N PHE A 190 26.22 33.60 -9.16
CA PHE A 190 25.41 33.96 -7.99
C PHE A 190 23.91 33.99 -8.34
N GLY A 191 23.55 34.48 -9.53
CA GLY A 191 22.17 34.41 -10.06
C GLY A 191 21.68 32.99 -10.36
N ALA A 192 22.59 32.06 -10.69
CA ALA A 192 22.25 30.64 -10.83
C ALA A 192 22.06 29.95 -9.48
N MET A 193 22.84 30.34 -8.46
CA MET A 193 22.69 29.87 -7.07
C MET A 193 21.32 30.24 -6.47
N THR A 194 20.79 31.43 -6.73
CA THR A 194 19.47 31.85 -6.21
C THR A 194 18.32 31.08 -6.87
N LYS A 195 18.39 30.81 -8.18
CA LYS A 195 17.37 30.01 -8.89
C LYS A 195 17.35 28.52 -8.49
N VAL A 196 18.46 27.98 -7.98
CA VAL A 196 18.50 26.62 -7.41
C VAL A 196 17.71 26.49 -6.11
N PHE A 197 17.48 27.60 -5.39
CA PHE A 197 16.69 27.63 -4.15
C PHE A 197 15.22 28.01 -4.35
N GLU A 198 14.86 28.57 -5.50
CA GLU A 198 13.51 29.10 -5.76
C GLU A 198 12.54 28.05 -6.34
N PHE A 199 13.07 26.99 -6.93
CA PHE A 199 12.24 25.93 -7.49
C PHE A 199 12.05 24.80 -6.47
N GLU A 200 10.84 24.76 -5.89
CA GLU A 200 10.22 23.60 -5.24
C GLU A 200 10.21 23.56 -3.69
N ILE A 201 9.67 24.60 -3.04
CA ILE A 201 9.07 24.44 -1.70
C ILE A 201 7.75 25.23 -1.62
N PRO A 202 6.61 24.59 -1.28
CA PRO A 202 5.30 25.24 -1.21
C PRO A 202 5.24 26.24 -0.04
N SER A 203 5.17 27.52 -0.40
CA SER A 203 4.56 28.73 0.23
C SER A 203 4.36 28.88 1.75
N LYS A 204 4.88 28.03 2.63
CA LYS A 204 4.68 28.16 4.08
C LYS A 204 5.89 27.72 4.89
N ARG A 205 7.03 28.44 4.87
CA ARG A 205 7.94 28.63 6.03
C ARG A 205 8.88 29.82 5.79
N PHE A 206 8.66 30.92 6.50
CA PHE A 206 9.56 32.09 6.61
C PHE A 206 11.00 31.77 7.09
N GLY A 207 11.28 30.53 7.50
CA GLY A 207 12.55 30.15 8.13
C GLY A 207 13.76 30.08 7.20
N MET A 208 13.60 29.85 5.89
CA MET A 208 14.76 29.64 5.01
C MET A 208 15.48 30.93 4.60
N ALA A 209 14.73 32.04 4.48
CA ALA A 209 15.32 33.37 4.25
C ALA A 209 16.24 33.77 5.42
N VAL A 210 15.83 33.45 6.66
CA VAL A 210 16.63 33.67 7.87
C VAL A 210 17.92 32.84 7.85
N VAL A 211 17.86 31.58 7.37
CA VAL A 211 19.04 30.71 7.29
C VAL A 211 20.05 31.20 6.26
N ILE A 212 19.58 31.71 5.11
CA ILE A 212 20.46 32.27 4.08
C ILE A 212 21.12 33.57 4.57
N VAL A 213 20.34 34.47 5.19
CA VAL A 213 20.87 35.71 5.77
C VAL A 213 21.86 35.41 6.91
N ALA A 214 21.58 34.41 7.74
CA ALA A 214 22.51 33.97 8.79
C ALA A 214 23.81 33.39 8.21
N CYS A 215 23.72 32.57 7.15
CA CYS A 215 24.90 31.99 6.50
C CYS A 215 25.76 33.07 5.83
N GLN A 216 25.14 34.07 5.19
CA GLN A 216 25.84 35.23 4.64
C GLN A 216 26.49 36.07 5.75
N GLY A 217 25.80 36.30 6.87
CA GLY A 217 26.35 37.00 8.03
C GLY A 217 27.57 36.30 8.63
N VAL A 218 27.52 34.97 8.79
CA VAL A 218 28.66 34.18 9.30
C VAL A 218 29.85 34.23 8.33
N THR A 219 29.60 34.15 7.03
CA THR A 219 30.66 34.22 6.02
C THR A 219 31.35 35.59 6.03
N VAL A 220 30.58 36.66 6.12
CA VAL A 220 31.13 38.03 6.25
C VAL A 220 31.89 38.20 7.56
N PHE A 221 31.37 37.70 8.68
CA PHE A 221 32.05 37.76 9.98
C PHE A 221 33.40 37.02 9.99
N VAL A 222 33.46 35.82 9.41
CA VAL A 222 34.71 35.06 9.28
C VAL A 222 35.72 35.82 8.42
N LEU A 223 35.30 36.42 7.31
CA LEU A 223 36.19 37.19 6.45
C LEU A 223 36.68 38.49 7.11
N LEU A 224 35.83 39.18 7.86
CA LEU A 224 36.15 40.48 8.45
C LEU A 224 36.98 40.34 9.74
N VAL A 225 36.75 39.29 10.53
CA VAL A 225 37.38 39.12 11.85
C VAL A 225 38.50 38.08 11.83
N LEU A 226 38.30 36.89 11.25
CA LEU A 226 39.32 35.85 11.29
C LEU A 226 40.48 36.11 10.32
N ALA A 227 40.20 36.65 9.13
CA ALA A 227 41.26 36.89 8.13
C ALA A 227 42.38 37.84 8.64
N PRO A 228 42.09 39.02 9.24
CA PRO A 228 43.14 39.88 9.79
C PRO A 228 43.84 39.25 10.99
N LEU A 229 43.14 38.46 11.82
CA LEU A 229 43.72 37.73 12.96
C LEU A 229 44.74 36.68 12.50
N ILE A 230 44.39 35.91 11.47
CA ILE A 230 45.30 34.91 10.87
C ILE A 230 46.52 35.61 10.25
N ALA A 231 46.32 36.73 9.54
CA ALA A 231 47.42 37.50 8.98
C ALA A 231 48.35 38.06 10.08
N PHE A 232 47.78 38.55 11.18
CA PHE A 232 48.52 39.05 12.34
C PHE A 232 49.33 37.95 13.04
N LEU A 233 48.72 36.78 13.28
CA LEU A 233 49.39 35.62 13.86
C LEU A 233 50.56 35.14 12.99
N TRP A 234 50.38 35.16 11.66
CA TRP A 234 51.45 34.79 10.73
C TRP A 234 52.59 35.82 10.72
N ALA A 235 52.28 37.10 10.87
CA ALA A 235 53.28 38.16 11.04
C ALA A 235 54.07 37.98 12.35
N LEU A 236 53.41 37.67 13.46
CA LEU A 236 54.06 37.36 14.74
C LEU A 236 55.00 36.16 14.64
N LEU A 237 54.55 35.08 13.97
CA LEU A 237 55.36 33.89 13.76
C LEU A 237 56.68 34.22 13.03
N LYS A 238 56.62 35.08 12.00
CA LYS A 238 57.82 35.53 11.29
C LYS A 238 58.78 36.32 12.18
N ILE A 239 58.26 37.20 13.02
CA ILE A 239 59.08 37.99 13.95
C ILE A 239 59.78 37.06 14.94
N VAL A 240 59.08 36.08 15.51
CA VAL A 240 59.67 35.09 16.43
C VAL A 240 60.75 34.27 15.74
N LEU A 241 60.52 33.81 14.51
CA LEU A 241 61.53 33.09 13.73
C LEU A 241 62.76 33.96 13.43
N LEU A 242 62.57 35.25 13.16
CA LEU A 242 63.67 36.18 12.92
C LEU A 242 64.48 36.42 14.20
N ILE A 243 63.83 36.56 15.35
CA ILE A 243 64.50 36.67 16.66
C ILE A 243 65.30 35.40 16.97
N LEU A 244 64.70 34.22 16.75
CA LEU A 244 65.39 32.93 16.93
C LEU A 244 66.60 32.79 16.00
N ALA A 245 66.48 33.21 14.74
CA ALA A 245 67.58 33.22 13.79
C ALA A 245 68.70 34.18 14.23
N LEU A 246 68.37 35.38 14.72
CA LEU A 246 69.35 36.33 15.26
C LEU A 246 70.04 35.80 16.52
N LEU A 247 69.28 35.17 17.44
CA LEU A 247 69.84 34.53 18.63
C LEU A 247 70.78 33.38 18.24
N PHE A 248 70.41 32.57 17.25
CA PHE A 248 71.25 31.49 16.75
C PHE A 248 72.57 32.02 16.15
N VAL A 249 72.52 33.09 15.35
CA VAL A 249 73.72 33.75 14.84
C VAL A 249 74.57 34.32 15.98
N ALA A 250 73.96 35.01 16.95
CA ALA A 250 74.68 35.54 18.10
C ALA A 250 75.38 34.43 18.92
N LEU A 251 74.74 33.27 19.06
CA LEU A 251 75.27 32.12 19.79
C LEU A 251 76.45 31.46 19.04
N ILE A 252 76.42 31.45 17.70
CA ILE A 252 77.57 31.03 16.87
C ILE A 252 78.76 31.97 17.04
N PHE A 253 78.53 33.29 17.13
CA PHE A 253 79.61 34.27 17.31
C PHE A 253 80.18 34.33 18.74
N LEU A 254 79.48 33.75 19.73
CA LEU A 254 79.92 33.69 21.13
C LEU A 254 80.65 32.38 21.50
N SER A 255 80.62 31.37 20.61
CA SER A 255 81.28 30.08 20.78
C SER A 255 82.59 30.00 19.99
#